data_AF-K0JIH1-F1
#
_entry.id   AF-K0JIH1-F1
#
_cell.length_a   1.000
_cell.length_b   1.000
_cell.length_c   1.000
_cell.angle_alpha   90.00
_cell.angle_beta   90.00
_cell.angle_gamma   90.00
#
_symmetry.space_group_name_H-M   'P 1'
#
loop_
_entity.id
_entity.type
_entity.pdbx_description
1 polymer ?
#
loop_
_entity_poly.entity_id
_entity_poly.type
_entity_poly.pdbx_seq_one_letter_code
_entity_poly.pdbx_strand_id
1 'polypeptide(L)'
;MKKTKKKNDILEFSCTGCGLCCKENGYVYFSLEDIKKASDYLNINPLVFISKYLKHSYSLEYHIKVDEENRCPFLDENDKCIIHDAKPKQCRTFPYWNEYTDKNGNLISGKFNRPCPGVRVKNKK
;
A
#
# COMPACT_ATOMS: atom_id res chain seq x y z
N MET A 1 -14.54 -28.41 -3.52
CA MET A 1 -13.78 -28.13 -4.77
C MET A 1 -13.15 -26.74 -4.68
N LYS A 2 -11.82 -26.66 -4.55
CA LYS A 2 -11.10 -25.37 -4.61
C LYS A 2 -11.09 -24.92 -6.08
N LYS A 3 -11.91 -23.94 -6.46
CA LYS A 3 -11.88 -23.35 -7.81
C LYS A 3 -10.46 -22.80 -8.05
N THR A 4 -9.76 -23.37 -9.02
CA THR A 4 -8.44 -22.89 -9.45
C THR A 4 -8.61 -21.51 -10.08
N LYS A 5 -7.85 -20.53 -9.57
CA LYS A 5 -7.83 -19.13 -10.02
C LYS A 5 -7.43 -19.10 -11.50
N LYS A 6 -8.30 -18.62 -12.40
CA LYS A 6 -7.94 -18.44 -13.82
C LYS A 6 -7.15 -17.15 -13.99
N LYS A 7 -6.32 -17.08 -15.03
CA LYS A 7 -5.44 -15.92 -15.31
C LYS A 7 -6.22 -14.62 -15.52
N ASN A 8 -7.45 -14.68 -16.04
CA ASN A 8 -8.24 -13.50 -16.38
C ASN A 8 -9.41 -13.25 -15.42
N ASP A 9 -9.42 -13.90 -14.25
CA ASP A 9 -10.46 -13.65 -13.25
C ASP A 9 -10.35 -12.22 -12.74
N ILE A 10 -11.51 -11.54 -12.66
CA ILE A 10 -11.62 -10.23 -11.99
C ILE A 10 -11.59 -10.48 -10.50
N LEU A 11 -10.81 -9.69 -9.80
CA LEU A 11 -10.65 -9.73 -8.35
C LEU A 11 -11.38 -8.56 -7.69
N GLU A 12 -11.80 -8.80 -6.46
CA GLU A 12 -12.26 -7.76 -5.53
C GLU A 12 -11.30 -7.68 -4.35
N PHE A 13 -11.21 -6.50 -3.74
CA PHE A 13 -10.32 -6.22 -2.63
C PHE A 13 -11.05 -5.57 -1.46
N SER A 14 -10.79 -6.09 -0.26
CA SER A 14 -11.12 -5.44 1.00
C SER A 14 -9.92 -5.56 1.93
N CYS A 15 -9.38 -4.42 2.41
CA CYS A 15 -8.25 -4.44 3.32
C CYS A 15 -8.62 -5.17 4.62
N THR A 16 -7.79 -6.13 5.04
CA THR A 16 -7.98 -6.86 6.30
C THR A 16 -7.11 -6.31 7.43
N GLY A 17 -6.29 -5.28 7.15
CA GLY A 17 -5.31 -4.76 8.09
C GLY A 17 -4.27 -5.80 8.53
N CYS A 18 -3.84 -6.68 7.61
CA CYS A 18 -2.86 -7.75 7.90
C CYS A 18 -1.40 -7.29 7.86
N GLY A 19 -1.11 -6.04 7.50
CA GLY A 19 0.25 -5.50 7.46
C GLY A 19 1.17 -6.05 6.37
N LEU A 20 0.77 -7.08 5.60
CA LEU A 20 1.65 -7.73 4.61
C LEU A 20 2.21 -6.76 3.56
N CYS A 21 1.39 -5.85 3.03
CA CYS A 21 1.85 -4.82 2.08
C CYS A 21 2.84 -3.81 2.70
N CYS A 22 2.85 -3.67 4.03
CA CYS A 22 3.77 -2.78 4.75
C CYS A 22 5.13 -3.44 5.03
N LYS A 23 5.25 -4.76 4.81
CA LYS A 23 6.48 -5.55 4.94
C LYS A 23 7.11 -5.91 3.59
N GLU A 24 6.47 -5.50 2.49
CA GLU A 24 6.91 -5.86 1.16
C GLU A 24 8.02 -4.93 0.69
N ASN A 25 9.10 -5.52 0.16
CA ASN A 25 10.25 -4.79 -0.34
C ASN A 25 9.82 -3.78 -1.41
N GLY A 26 10.23 -2.52 -1.26
CA GLY A 26 9.91 -1.46 -2.20
C GLY A 26 9.97 -0.06 -1.60
N TYR A 27 9.44 0.89 -2.37
CA TYR A 27 9.38 2.29 -1.97
C TYR A 27 7.92 2.73 -1.82
N VAL A 28 7.63 3.44 -0.74
CA VAL A 28 6.35 4.13 -0.53
C VAL A 28 6.61 5.62 -0.68
N TYR A 29 6.13 6.21 -1.76
CA TYR A 29 6.30 7.61 -2.07
C TYR A 29 5.24 8.47 -1.42
N PHE A 30 5.65 9.67 -1.04
CA PHE A 30 4.83 10.69 -0.41
C PHE A 30 4.89 11.98 -1.23
N SER A 31 3.73 12.43 -1.69
CA SER A 31 3.58 13.81 -2.17
C SER A 31 3.54 14.79 -1.00
N LEU A 32 3.72 16.09 -1.25
CA LEU A 32 3.56 17.12 -0.22
C LEU A 32 2.17 17.08 0.45
N GLU A 33 1.14 16.71 -0.30
CA GLU A 33 -0.21 16.53 0.23
C GLU A 33 -0.30 15.31 1.15
N ASP A 34 0.33 14.19 0.80
CA ASP A 34 0.39 12.99 1.65
C ASP A 34 1.14 13.30 2.95
N ILE A 35 2.26 14.04 2.87
CA ILE A 35 3.06 14.46 4.04
C ILE A 35 2.20 15.28 4.98
N LYS A 36 1.50 16.30 4.46
CA LYS A 36 0.62 17.15 5.27
C LYS A 36 -0.47 16.33 5.96
N LYS A 37 -1.17 15.47 5.21
CA LYS A 37 -2.24 14.62 5.77
C LYS A 37 -1.73 13.70 6.87
N ALA A 38 -0.59 13.04 6.65
CA ALA A 38 -0.01 12.11 7.61
C ALA A 38 0.56 12.83 8.84
N SER A 39 1.18 14.00 8.67
CA SER A 39 1.69 14.80 9.79
C SER A 39 0.56 15.37 10.64
N ASP A 40 -0.51 15.88 10.01
CA ASP A 40 -1.69 16.40 10.70
C ASP A 40 -2.37 15.28 11.51
N TYR A 41 -2.50 14.09 10.92
CA TYR A 41 -3.06 12.91 11.61
C TYR A 41 -2.24 12.50 12.84
N LEU A 42 -0.91 12.61 12.76
CA LEU A 42 0.01 12.32 13.88
C LEU A 42 0.18 13.50 14.85
N ASN A 43 -0.45 14.66 14.58
CA ASN A 43 -0.29 15.90 15.33
C ASN A 43 1.18 16.36 15.46
N ILE A 44 1.95 16.26 14.37
CA ILE A 44 3.33 16.75 14.31
C ILE A 44 3.54 17.71 13.14
N ASN A 45 4.57 18.56 13.22
CA ASN A 45 4.93 19.45 12.12
C ASN A 45 5.38 18.65 10.87
N PRO A 46 4.98 19.05 9.64
CA PRO A 46 5.40 18.38 8.41
C PRO A 46 6.91 18.20 8.23
N LEU A 47 7.71 19.19 8.64
CA LEU A 47 9.18 19.09 8.56
C LEU A 47 9.72 18.03 9.53
N VAL A 48 9.12 17.91 10.71
CA VAL A 48 9.45 16.85 11.68
C VAL A 48 9.02 15.48 11.15
N PHE A 49 7.87 15.39 10.46
CA PHE A 49 7.45 14.17 9.81
C PHE A 49 8.45 13.72 8.75
N ILE A 50 8.88 14.64 7.88
CA ILE A 50 9.88 14.39 6.84
C ILE A 50 11.18 13.88 7.48
N SER A 51 11.73 14.62 8.45
CA SER A 51 13.02 14.27 9.05
C SER A 51 13.00 12.95 9.80
N LYS A 52 11.85 12.58 10.40
CA LYS A 52 11.71 11.39 11.22
C LYS A 52 11.43 10.13 10.40
N TYR A 53 10.64 10.25 9.33
CA TYR A 53 10.07 9.08 8.64
C TYR A 53 10.51 8.92 7.18
N LEU A 54 10.92 9.99 6.50
CA LEU A 54 11.13 9.97 5.05
C LEU A 54 12.60 10.12 4.69
N LYS A 55 12.98 9.40 3.65
CA LYS A 55 14.21 9.64 2.89
C LYS A 55 13.87 10.52 1.70
N HIS A 56 14.89 11.19 1.15
CA HIS A 56 14.77 12.04 -0.01
C HIS A 56 15.80 11.60 -1.05
N SER A 57 15.35 11.28 -2.27
CA SER A 57 16.23 10.97 -3.40
C SER A 57 16.55 12.22 -4.21
N TYR A 58 17.61 12.15 -5.03
CA TYR A 58 17.99 13.23 -5.97
C TYR A 58 16.86 13.63 -6.94
N SER A 59 15.82 12.79 -7.12
CA SER A 59 14.64 13.03 -7.95
C SER A 59 13.55 13.91 -7.29
N LEU A 60 13.81 14.53 -6.13
CA LEU A 60 12.85 15.33 -5.35
C LEU A 60 11.67 14.53 -4.77
N GLU A 61 11.85 13.23 -4.56
CA GLU A 61 10.78 12.36 -4.08
C GLU A 61 11.02 11.91 -2.63
N TYR A 62 10.10 12.32 -1.75
CA TYR A 62 10.05 11.81 -0.38
C TYR A 62 9.51 10.39 -0.36
N HIS A 63 10.21 9.49 0.31
CA HIS A 63 9.82 8.10 0.34
C HIS A 63 10.22 7.38 1.62
N ILE A 64 9.53 6.27 1.88
CA ILE A 64 9.98 5.24 2.80
C ILE A 64 10.58 4.12 1.95
N LYS A 65 11.75 3.62 2.34
CA LYS A 65 12.29 2.37 1.81
C LYS A 65 11.90 1.24 2.76
N VAL A 66 11.16 0.26 2.26
CA VAL A 66 10.85 -0.98 2.96
C VAL A 66 11.73 -2.07 2.36
N ASP A 67 12.47 -2.79 3.19
CA ASP A 67 13.30 -3.92 2.80
C ASP A 67 13.39 -4.93 3.95
N GLU A 68 14.21 -5.98 3.79
CA GLU A 68 14.35 -7.04 4.79
C GLU A 68 14.86 -6.53 6.14
N GLU A 69 15.62 -5.43 6.15
CA GLU A 69 16.16 -4.80 7.35
C GLU A 69 15.21 -3.72 7.91
N ASN A 70 14.46 -3.07 7.04
CA ASN A 70 13.61 -1.91 7.38
C ASN A 70 12.13 -2.20 7.09
N ARG A 71 11.36 -2.44 8.14
CA ARG A 71 9.89 -2.46 8.06
C ARG A 71 9.34 -1.04 7.89
N CYS A 72 8.13 -0.91 7.34
CA CYS A 72 7.45 0.38 7.31
C CYS A 72 7.36 0.98 8.73
N PRO A 73 7.81 2.22 8.96
CA PRO A 73 7.86 2.83 10.30
C PRO A 73 6.48 3.12 10.90
N PHE A 74 5.42 3.00 10.09
CA PHE A 74 4.04 3.16 10.54
C PHE A 74 3.35 1.82 10.82
N LEU A 75 4.07 0.71 10.80
CA LEU A 75 3.54 -0.60 11.18
C LEU A 75 3.81 -0.82 12.67
N ASP A 76 2.76 -1.01 13.46
CA ASP A 76 2.90 -1.31 14.89
C ASP A 76 3.24 -2.79 15.17
N GLU A 77 3.37 -3.12 16.45
CA GLU A 77 3.69 -4.48 16.91
C GLU A 77 2.60 -5.52 16.60
N ASN A 78 1.37 -5.08 16.32
CA ASN A 78 0.23 -5.91 15.97
C ASN A 78 -0.03 -5.96 14.45
N ASP A 79 0.96 -5.55 13.65
CA ASP A 79 0.87 -5.47 12.18
C ASP A 79 -0.24 -4.52 11.66
N LYS A 80 -0.62 -3.51 12.46
CA LYS A 80 -1.56 -2.46 12.07
C LYS A 80 -0.82 -1.21 11.64
N CYS A 81 -1.33 -0.57 10.60
CA CYS A 81 -0.82 0.70 10.13
C CYS A 81 -1.38 1.82 11.01
N ILE A 82 -0.52 2.53 11.74
CA ILE A 82 -0.94 3.57 12.69
C ILE A 82 -1.51 4.81 12.00
N ILE A 83 -1.12 5.08 10.75
CA ILE A 83 -1.67 6.16 9.92
C ILE A 83 -2.72 5.65 8.92
N HIS A 84 -3.49 4.61 9.27
CA HIS A 84 -4.36 3.92 8.31
C HIS A 84 -5.26 4.86 7.51
N ASP A 85 -5.87 5.83 8.18
CA ASP A 85 -6.81 6.78 7.58
C ASP A 85 -6.12 7.94 6.86
N ALA A 86 -4.83 8.15 7.14
CA ALA A 86 -3.98 9.17 6.54
C ALA A 86 -2.89 8.59 5.63
N LYS A 87 -3.05 7.34 5.18
CA LYS A 87 -2.11 6.67 4.27
C LYS A 87 -1.84 7.51 3.01
N PRO A 88 -0.59 7.47 2.50
CA PRO A 88 -0.28 8.10 1.22
C PRO A 88 -1.09 7.45 0.10
N LYS A 89 -1.29 8.20 -0.99
CA LYS A 89 -2.07 7.74 -2.15
C LYS A 89 -1.67 6.35 -2.62
N GLN A 90 -0.37 6.06 -2.71
CA GLN A 90 0.13 4.75 -3.14
C GLN A 90 -0.39 3.62 -2.26
N CYS A 91 -0.31 3.75 -0.93
CA CYS A 91 -0.84 2.73 0.00
C CYS A 91 -2.36 2.63 -0.03
N ARG A 92 -3.06 3.75 -0.25
CA ARG A 92 -4.53 3.80 -0.29
C ARG A 92 -5.12 3.17 -1.54
N THR A 93 -4.43 3.31 -2.68
CA THR A 93 -4.88 2.74 -3.96
C THR A 93 -4.48 1.29 -4.14
N PHE A 94 -3.65 0.71 -3.26
CA PHE A 94 -3.35 -0.71 -3.32
C PHE A 94 -4.63 -1.57 -3.18
N PRO A 95 -4.81 -2.64 -3.99
CA PRO A 95 -3.95 -3.14 -5.06
C PRO A 95 -4.37 -2.68 -6.47
N TYR A 96 -5.16 -1.62 -6.61
CA TYR A 96 -5.65 -1.08 -7.89
C TYR A 96 -4.61 -0.19 -8.60
N TRP A 97 -3.36 -0.61 -8.63
CA TRP A 97 -2.31 0.03 -9.41
C TRP A 97 -2.36 -0.42 -10.87
N ASN A 98 -1.90 0.42 -11.79
CA ASN A 98 -1.95 0.15 -13.24
C ASN A 98 -1.29 -1.18 -13.64
N GLU A 99 -0.26 -1.61 -12.91
CA GLU A 99 0.42 -2.89 -13.10
C GLU A 99 -0.48 -4.10 -12.80
N TYR A 100 -1.49 -3.95 -11.93
CA TYR A 100 -2.40 -5.02 -11.53
C TYR A 100 -3.77 -4.95 -12.19
N THR A 101 -4.11 -3.84 -12.83
CA THR A 101 -5.43 -3.62 -13.44
C THR A 101 -5.44 -3.82 -14.96
N ASP A 102 -6.60 -4.11 -15.53
CA ASP A 102 -6.84 -4.00 -16.98
C ASP A 102 -7.10 -2.54 -17.41
N LYS A 103 -7.36 -2.33 -18.71
CA LYS A 103 -7.71 -1.02 -19.28
C LYS A 103 -9.00 -0.39 -18.72
N ASN A 104 -9.84 -1.19 -18.06
CA ASN A 104 -11.10 -0.77 -17.47
C ASN A 104 -10.96 -0.57 -15.94
N GLY A 105 -9.76 -0.69 -15.38
CA GLY A 105 -9.51 -0.57 -13.94
C GLY A 105 -9.86 -1.81 -13.11
N ASN A 106 -10.18 -2.95 -13.74
CA ASN A 106 -10.46 -4.18 -13.00
C ASN A 106 -9.16 -4.81 -12.51
N LEU A 107 -9.10 -5.21 -11.24
CA LEU A 107 -7.98 -5.97 -10.69
C LEU A 107 -7.96 -7.37 -11.30
N ILE A 108 -6.85 -7.77 -11.94
CA ILE A 108 -6.77 -9.03 -12.69
C ILE A 108 -5.91 -10.06 -11.99
N SER A 109 -6.47 -11.25 -11.83
CA SER A 109 -5.85 -12.43 -11.19
C SER A 109 -4.43 -12.74 -11.67
N GLY A 110 -4.20 -12.71 -12.99
CA GLY A 110 -2.91 -13.04 -13.60
C GLY A 110 -1.89 -11.90 -13.59
N LYS A 111 -2.29 -10.69 -13.16
CA LYS A 111 -1.39 -9.56 -12.94
C LYS A 111 -1.04 -9.42 -11.45
N PHE A 112 -2.00 -9.69 -10.57
CA PHE A 112 -1.81 -9.61 -9.12
C PHE A 112 -1.34 -10.94 -8.52
N ASN A 113 -0.03 -11.02 -8.21
CA ASN A 113 0.64 -12.21 -7.69
C ASN A 113 1.07 -12.11 -6.22
N ARG A 114 0.63 -11.06 -5.49
CA ARG A 114 1.01 -10.86 -4.09
C ARG A 114 0.13 -11.69 -3.13
N PRO A 115 0.69 -12.17 -2.00
CA PRO A 115 -0.08 -12.86 -0.97
C PRO A 115 -0.91 -11.83 -0.18
N CYS A 116 -2.15 -11.59 -0.59
CA CYS A 116 -3.06 -10.68 0.12
C CYS A 116 -4.37 -11.39 0.51
N PRO A 117 -4.65 -11.56 1.83
CA PRO A 117 -5.90 -12.20 2.30
C PRO A 117 -7.16 -11.36 2.01
N GLY A 118 -6.97 -10.07 1.69
CA GLY A 118 -8.03 -9.17 1.28
C GLY A 118 -8.46 -9.31 -0.18
N VAL A 119 -7.70 -10.04 -1.01
CA VAL A 119 -7.99 -10.21 -2.45
C VAL A 119 -8.70 -11.53 -2.70
N ARG A 120 -9.84 -11.47 -3.40
CA ARG A 120 -10.68 -12.64 -3.71
C ARG A 120 -11.16 -12.58 -5.16
N VAL A 121 -11.49 -13.73 -5.74
CA VAL A 121 -12.13 -13.78 -7.06
C VAL A 121 -13.55 -13.24 -6.95
N LYS A 122 -13.88 -12.23 -7.75
CA LYS A 122 -15.22 -11.65 -7.81
C LYS A 122 -16.17 -12.69 -8.37
N ASN A 123 -17.05 -13.25 -7.54
CA ASN A 123 -18.09 -14.15 -8.00
C ASN A 123 -19.12 -13.33 -8.77
N LYS A 124 -19.37 -13.68 -10.04
CA LYS A 124 -20.55 -13.19 -10.75
C LYS A 124 -21.77 -13.87 -10.10
N LYS A 125 -22.63 -13.07 -9.46
CA LYS A 125 -23.99 -13.50 -9.13
C LYS A 125 -24.78 -13.68 -10.41
#